data_AF-A0AAU9UIB2-F1
#
_entry.id   AF-A0AAU9UIB2-F1
#
_cell.length_a   1.000
_cell.length_b   1.000
_cell.length_c   1.000
_cell.angle_alpha   90.00
_cell.angle_beta   90.00
_cell.angle_gamma   90.00
#
_symmetry.space_group_name_H-M   'P 1'
#
loop_
_entity.id
_entity.type
_entity.pdbx_description
1 polymer ?
#
loop_
_entity_poly.entity_id
_entity_poly.type
_entity_poly.pdbx_seq_one_letter_code
_entity_poly.pdbx_strand_id
1 'polypeptide(L)'
;MAQNNVTNNVNVIFRSRYLEQRLKKIIDIVIQRNAYFAHPENILLAMLGDERQMIREKAVNLILQTRQENVSSAEVAEVRSFNVPPLNMNAKDYTEMIDWKKIEVTEPPLIKDLNEDDLRNIIENGLKSDILAYPCHNQSVERSIKLVTEASSKVCSSTSRDGFIRATLQSRKELPKFETKKDYEVKLRISEDNNNNIN
;
A
#
# COMPACT_ATOMS: atom_id res chain seq x y z
N MET A 1 4.35 -7.94 -12.75
CA MET A 1 3.79 -8.63 -11.56
C MET A 1 2.38 -8.16 -11.20
N ALA A 2 2.09 -6.84 -11.18
CA ALA A 2 0.76 -6.32 -10.82
C ALA A 2 -0.37 -6.83 -11.75
N GLN A 3 -0.16 -6.84 -13.08
CA GLN A 3 -1.13 -7.37 -14.03
C GLN A 3 -1.50 -8.82 -13.78
N ASN A 4 -0.51 -9.71 -13.62
CA ASN A 4 -0.78 -11.13 -13.39
C ASN A 4 -1.61 -11.35 -12.12
N ASN A 5 -1.36 -10.57 -11.06
CA ASN A 5 -2.13 -10.68 -9.82
C ASN A 5 -3.57 -10.16 -9.97
N VAL A 6 -3.77 -9.01 -10.64
CA VAL A 6 -5.11 -8.44 -10.86
C VAL A 6 -5.94 -9.35 -11.78
N THR A 7 -5.37 -9.82 -12.89
CA THR A 7 -6.03 -10.73 -13.84
C THR A 7 -6.39 -12.07 -13.21
N ASN A 8 -5.50 -12.64 -12.36
CA ASN A 8 -5.80 -13.87 -11.63
C ASN A 8 -6.96 -13.68 -10.64
N ASN A 9 -7.06 -12.52 -9.98
CA ASN A 9 -8.12 -12.25 -9.03
C ASN A 9 -9.48 -11.98 -9.71
N VAL A 10 -9.50 -11.43 -10.92
CA VAL A 10 -10.72 -11.32 -11.74
C VAL A 10 -11.28 -12.70 -12.08
N ASN A 11 -10.40 -13.67 -12.34
CA ASN A 11 -10.80 -15.04 -12.61
C ASN A 11 -11.52 -15.67 -11.40
N VAL A 12 -11.15 -15.31 -10.17
CA VAL A 12 -11.85 -15.75 -8.95
C VAL A 12 -13.30 -15.24 -8.92
N ILE A 13 -13.51 -13.96 -9.24
CA ILE A 13 -14.85 -13.36 -9.34
C ILE A 13 -15.64 -14.02 -10.47
N PHE A 14 -15.01 -14.26 -11.61
CA PHE A 14 -15.68 -14.92 -12.74
C PHE A 14 -16.13 -16.34 -12.38
N ARG A 15 -15.26 -17.11 -11.73
CA ARG A 15 -15.57 -18.49 -11.32
C ARG A 15 -16.62 -18.55 -10.22
N SER A 16 -16.64 -17.60 -9.29
CA SER A 16 -17.65 -17.57 -8.21
C SER A 16 -19.08 -17.45 -8.72
N ARG A 17 -19.29 -16.93 -9.94
CA ARG A 17 -20.61 -16.80 -10.58
C ARG A 17 -21.33 -18.11 -10.80
N TYR A 18 -20.58 -19.20 -10.99
CA TYR A 18 -21.11 -20.53 -11.29
C TYR A 18 -21.37 -21.37 -10.03
N LEU A 19 -21.10 -20.83 -8.85
CA LEU A 19 -21.39 -21.50 -7.59
C LEU A 19 -22.89 -21.50 -7.29
N GLU A 20 -23.33 -22.52 -6.55
CA GLU A 20 -24.68 -22.55 -6.01
C GLU A 20 -24.95 -21.31 -5.14
N GLN A 21 -26.18 -20.79 -5.17
CA GLN A 21 -26.54 -19.52 -4.55
C GLN A 21 -26.15 -19.41 -3.06
N ARG A 22 -26.22 -20.53 -2.32
CA ARG A 22 -25.80 -20.58 -0.91
C ARG A 22 -24.31 -20.35 -0.75
N LEU A 23 -23.48 -21.01 -1.55
CA LEU A 23 -22.03 -20.89 -1.52
C LEU A 23 -21.57 -19.55 -2.06
N LYS A 24 -22.20 -19.08 -3.14
CA LYS A 24 -21.95 -17.77 -3.75
C LYS A 24 -22.08 -16.64 -2.74
N LYS A 25 -23.15 -16.63 -1.92
CA LYS A 25 -23.33 -15.61 -0.86
C LYS A 25 -22.17 -15.57 0.14
N ILE A 26 -21.63 -16.72 0.52
CA ILE A 26 -20.50 -16.80 1.47
C ILE A 26 -19.21 -16.33 0.80
N ILE A 27 -18.96 -16.82 -0.41
CA ILE A 27 -17.73 -16.54 -1.18
C ILE A 27 -17.67 -15.06 -1.57
N ASP A 28 -18.77 -14.46 -2.02
CA ASP A 28 -18.82 -13.05 -2.42
C ASP A 28 -18.46 -12.13 -1.25
N ILE A 29 -18.87 -12.46 -0.02
CA ILE A 29 -18.48 -11.74 1.19
C ILE A 29 -16.97 -11.86 1.43
N VAL A 30 -16.40 -13.05 1.25
CA VAL A 30 -14.96 -13.28 1.43
C VAL A 30 -14.15 -12.54 0.37
N ILE A 31 -14.58 -12.58 -0.89
CA ILE A 31 -13.96 -11.83 -1.99
C ILE A 31 -14.00 -10.34 -1.69
N GLN A 32 -15.18 -9.81 -1.32
CA GLN A 32 -15.35 -8.39 -1.02
C GLN A 32 -14.46 -7.94 0.15
N ARG A 33 -14.33 -8.74 1.21
CA ARG A 33 -13.47 -8.39 2.37
C ARG A 33 -11.98 -8.36 2.01
N ASN A 34 -11.57 -9.07 0.96
CA ASN A 34 -10.18 -9.15 0.52
C ASN A 34 -9.91 -8.34 -0.77
N ALA A 35 -10.83 -7.44 -1.17
CA ALA A 35 -10.78 -6.74 -2.44
C ALA A 35 -9.76 -5.58 -2.54
N TYR A 36 -8.72 -5.56 -1.70
CA TYR A 36 -7.65 -4.56 -1.75
C TYR A 36 -6.92 -4.52 -3.10
N PHE A 37 -6.88 -5.64 -3.82
CA PHE A 37 -6.31 -5.70 -5.17
C PHE A 37 -7.08 -4.86 -6.19
N ALA A 38 -8.34 -4.56 -5.93
CA ALA A 38 -9.20 -3.75 -6.79
C ALA A 38 -9.17 -2.26 -6.43
N HIS A 39 -8.29 -1.84 -5.52
CA HIS A 39 -8.12 -0.43 -5.20
C HIS A 39 -7.90 0.40 -6.48
N PRO A 40 -8.49 1.60 -6.62
CA PRO A 40 -8.39 2.42 -7.84
C PRO A 40 -6.96 2.58 -8.33
N GLU A 41 -6.03 2.92 -7.42
CA GLU A 41 -4.60 3.05 -7.76
C GLU A 41 -4.00 1.76 -8.34
N ASN A 42 -4.34 0.59 -7.79
CA ASN A 42 -3.85 -0.70 -8.27
C ASN A 42 -4.37 -1.02 -9.67
N ILE A 43 -5.65 -0.72 -9.92
CA ILE A 43 -6.26 -0.92 -11.25
C ILE A 43 -5.66 0.08 -12.25
N LEU A 44 -5.46 1.35 -11.89
CA LEU A 44 -4.82 2.33 -12.75
C LEU A 44 -3.41 1.90 -13.17
N LEU A 45 -2.59 1.42 -12.23
CA LEU A 45 -1.26 0.92 -12.54
C LEU A 45 -1.30 -0.30 -13.47
N ALA A 46 -2.26 -1.20 -13.30
CA ALA A 46 -2.46 -2.33 -14.21
C ALA A 46 -2.89 -1.87 -15.61
N MET A 47 -3.77 -0.87 -15.69
CA MET A 47 -4.25 -0.28 -16.94
C MET A 47 -3.14 0.44 -17.71
N LEU A 48 -2.23 1.16 -17.03
CA LEU A 48 -1.09 1.82 -17.69
C LEU A 48 -0.14 0.83 -18.37
N GLY A 49 0.00 -0.38 -17.83
CA GLY A 49 0.79 -1.44 -18.44
C GLY A 49 0.03 -2.30 -19.46
N ASP A 50 -1.29 -2.14 -19.64
CA ASP A 50 -2.11 -3.05 -20.46
C ASP A 50 -1.67 -2.98 -21.92
N GLU A 51 -1.72 -4.10 -22.65
CA GLU A 51 -1.36 -4.15 -24.07
C GLU A 51 -2.35 -3.35 -24.94
N ARG A 52 -3.61 -3.23 -24.50
CA ARG A 52 -4.67 -2.53 -25.21
C ARG A 52 -4.53 -1.02 -25.01
N GLN A 53 -4.21 -0.31 -26.09
CA GLN A 53 -4.01 1.15 -26.08
C GLN A 53 -5.22 1.91 -25.51
N MET A 54 -6.46 1.51 -25.84
CA MET A 54 -7.67 2.16 -25.33
C MET A 54 -7.77 2.14 -23.79
N ILE A 55 -7.20 1.13 -23.14
CA ILE A 55 -7.19 1.01 -21.69
C ILE A 55 -6.12 1.90 -21.07
N ARG A 56 -4.93 1.95 -21.68
CA ARG A 56 -3.87 2.87 -21.28
C ARG A 56 -4.34 4.32 -21.37
N GLU A 57 -4.99 4.68 -22.48
CA GLU A 57 -5.57 6.01 -22.69
C GLU A 57 -6.60 6.36 -21.60
N LYS A 58 -7.53 5.45 -21.29
CA LYS A 58 -8.50 5.65 -20.21
C LYS A 58 -7.82 5.90 -18.86
N ALA A 59 -6.76 5.16 -18.53
CA ALA A 59 -6.01 5.36 -17.29
C ALA A 59 -5.33 6.72 -17.24
N VAL A 60 -4.62 7.11 -18.30
CA VAL A 60 -3.94 8.40 -18.39
C VAL A 60 -4.94 9.54 -18.23
N ASN A 61 -6.09 9.47 -18.89
CA ASN A 61 -7.14 10.48 -18.76
C ASN A 61 -7.67 10.60 -17.32
N LEU A 62 -7.89 9.48 -16.62
CA LEU A 62 -8.29 9.49 -15.21
C LEU A 62 -7.22 10.14 -14.34
N ILE A 63 -5.94 9.84 -14.55
CA ILE A 63 -4.83 10.41 -13.80
C ILE A 63 -4.75 11.93 -14.01
N LEU A 64 -4.83 12.39 -15.26
CA LEU A 64 -4.79 13.82 -15.59
C LEU A 64 -5.97 14.57 -14.96
N GLN A 65 -7.17 13.99 -14.97
CA GLN A 65 -8.34 14.55 -14.30
C GLN A 65 -8.11 14.66 -12.79
N THR A 66 -7.65 13.59 -12.13
CA THR A 66 -7.34 13.59 -10.70
C THR A 66 -6.26 14.62 -10.34
N ARG A 67 -5.24 14.83 -11.19
CA ARG A 67 -4.23 15.88 -10.98
C ARG A 67 -4.86 17.27 -10.97
N GLN A 68 -5.77 17.56 -11.90
CA GLN A 68 -6.46 18.84 -11.98
C GLN A 68 -7.34 19.09 -10.74
N GLU A 69 -8.06 18.07 -10.28
CA GLU A 69 -8.91 18.13 -9.08
C GLU A 69 -8.09 18.33 -7.79
N ASN A 70 -6.89 17.77 -7.71
CA ASN A 70 -5.99 17.98 -6.56
C ASN A 70 -5.41 19.39 -6.51
N VAL A 71 -5.18 20.04 -7.65
CA VAL A 71 -4.66 21.42 -7.71
C VAL A 71 -5.73 22.44 -7.28
N SER A 72 -7.01 22.18 -7.60
CA SER A 72 -8.11 23.04 -7.19
C SER A 72 -8.51 22.88 -5.70
N SER A 73 -8.14 21.77 -5.08
CA SER A 73 -8.54 21.39 -3.71
C SER A 73 -7.42 21.62 -2.68
N ALA A 74 -6.74 22.77 -2.75
CA ALA A 74 -5.53 23.10 -1.98
C ALA A 74 -5.71 23.29 -0.45
N GLU A 75 -6.75 22.71 0.15
CA GLU A 75 -6.99 22.72 1.59
C GLU A 75 -6.56 21.38 2.20
N VAL A 76 -5.41 21.39 2.90
CA VAL A 76 -4.85 20.32 3.76
C VAL A 76 -4.76 18.95 3.08
N ALA A 77 -3.53 18.51 2.75
CA ALA A 77 -3.28 17.17 2.22
C ALA A 77 -3.86 16.09 3.15
N GLU A 78 -5.08 15.64 2.85
CA GLU A 78 -5.76 14.60 3.58
C GLU A 78 -4.95 13.30 3.41
N VAL A 79 -4.76 12.58 4.52
CA VAL A 79 -4.00 11.33 4.48
C VAL A 79 -4.77 10.35 3.60
N ARG A 80 -4.15 9.93 2.48
CA ARG A 80 -4.76 8.97 1.54
C ARG A 80 -5.30 7.75 2.29
N SER A 81 -6.59 7.50 2.14
CA SER A 81 -7.25 6.37 2.79
C SER A 81 -7.24 5.15 1.85
N PHE A 82 -6.60 4.05 2.29
CA PHE A 82 -6.55 2.82 1.50
C PHE A 82 -7.69 1.88 1.91
N ASN A 83 -8.89 2.19 1.44
CA ASN A 83 -10.10 1.46 1.78
C ASN A 83 -10.44 0.39 0.73
N VAL A 84 -11.13 -0.66 1.17
CA VAL A 84 -11.57 -1.73 0.26
C VAL A 84 -12.73 -1.20 -0.61
N PRO A 85 -12.59 -1.17 -1.95
CA PRO A 85 -13.64 -0.66 -2.81
C PRO A 85 -14.80 -1.68 -2.96
N PRO A 86 -16.04 -1.21 -3.15
CA PRO A 86 -17.14 -2.09 -3.49
C PRO A 86 -16.92 -2.71 -4.88
N LEU A 87 -16.92 -4.04 -4.94
CA LEU A 87 -16.68 -4.79 -6.17
C LEU A 87 -17.95 -4.97 -6.99
N ASN A 88 -17.81 -4.83 -8.29
CA ASN A 88 -18.77 -5.31 -9.27
C ASN A 88 -18.56 -6.81 -9.53
N MET A 89 -19.34 -7.65 -8.85
CA MET A 89 -19.27 -9.12 -9.01
C MET A 89 -19.64 -9.62 -10.41
N ASN A 90 -20.20 -8.75 -11.28
CA ASN A 90 -20.57 -9.06 -12.65
C ASN A 90 -19.58 -8.54 -13.70
N ALA A 91 -18.48 -7.90 -13.29
CA ALA A 91 -17.46 -7.34 -14.18
C ALA A 91 -16.86 -8.37 -15.15
N LYS A 92 -16.83 -8.08 -16.46
CA LYS A 92 -16.22 -9.02 -17.42
C LYS A 92 -14.71 -8.79 -17.57
N ASP A 93 -14.30 -7.54 -17.38
CA ASP A 93 -12.91 -7.12 -17.42
C ASP A 93 -12.53 -6.49 -16.07
N TYR A 94 -11.23 -6.50 -15.76
CA TYR A 94 -10.72 -5.93 -14.51
C TYR A 94 -10.94 -4.42 -14.42
N THR A 95 -11.01 -3.75 -15.58
CA THR A 95 -11.30 -2.32 -15.69
C THR A 95 -12.71 -1.93 -15.23
N GLU A 96 -13.63 -2.90 -15.13
CA GLU A 96 -15.03 -2.74 -14.74
C GLU A 96 -15.32 -3.23 -13.31
N MET A 97 -14.28 -3.69 -12.60
CA MET A 97 -14.43 -4.24 -11.25
C MET A 97 -14.88 -3.21 -10.22
N ILE A 98 -14.58 -1.94 -10.47
CA ILE A 98 -14.95 -0.83 -9.60
C ILE A 98 -15.74 0.21 -10.38
N ASP A 99 -16.61 0.91 -9.66
CA ASP A 99 -17.36 2.03 -10.22
C ASP A 99 -16.54 3.32 -10.09
N TRP A 100 -15.83 3.67 -11.17
CA TRP A 100 -14.98 4.86 -11.26
C TRP A 100 -15.71 6.19 -11.01
N LYS A 101 -17.05 6.22 -11.10
CA LYS A 101 -17.84 7.44 -10.83
C LYS A 101 -18.20 7.61 -9.36
N LYS A 102 -18.20 6.52 -8.59
CA LYS A 102 -18.62 6.52 -7.18
C LYS A 102 -17.46 6.46 -6.20
N ILE A 103 -16.29 6.09 -6.68
CA ILE A 103 -15.09 5.91 -5.87
C ILE A 103 -14.17 7.09 -6.11
N GLU A 104 -13.62 7.62 -5.01
CA GLU A 104 -12.58 8.62 -5.05
C GLU A 104 -11.32 8.01 -5.69
N VAL A 105 -10.84 8.64 -6.76
CA VAL A 105 -9.65 8.22 -7.47
C VAL A 105 -8.52 9.14 -7.06
N THR A 106 -7.49 8.56 -6.46
CA THR A 106 -6.25 9.24 -6.13
C THR A 106 -5.17 8.88 -7.15
N GLU A 107 -4.26 9.82 -7.38
CA GLU A 107 -3.11 9.57 -8.25
C GLU A 107 -2.17 8.55 -7.60
N PRO A 108 -1.83 7.44 -8.29
CA PRO A 108 -0.90 6.46 -7.78
C PRO A 108 0.47 7.10 -7.46
N PRO A 109 1.05 6.88 -6.27
CA PRO A 109 2.32 7.46 -5.87
C PRO A 109 3.46 7.17 -6.85
N LEU A 110 3.44 5.98 -7.48
CA LEU A 110 4.48 5.50 -8.38
C LEU A 110 4.62 6.31 -9.67
N ILE A 111 3.58 7.06 -10.06
CA ILE A 111 3.58 7.86 -11.29
C ILE A 111 3.56 9.36 -11.02
N LYS A 112 3.59 9.76 -9.75
CA LYS A 112 3.44 11.16 -9.33
C LYS A 112 4.50 12.07 -9.95
N ASP A 113 5.71 11.55 -10.13
CA ASP A 113 6.84 12.32 -10.63
C ASP A 113 6.88 12.40 -12.17
N LEU A 114 6.00 11.70 -12.88
CA LEU A 114 5.92 11.74 -14.35
C LEU A 114 5.19 13.00 -14.82
N ASN A 115 5.73 13.68 -15.83
CA ASN A 115 5.06 14.81 -16.45
C ASN A 115 3.91 14.35 -17.39
N GLU A 116 3.10 15.29 -17.90
CA GLU A 116 1.99 14.94 -18.78
C GLU A 116 2.44 14.30 -20.10
N ASP A 117 3.59 14.71 -20.64
CA ASP A 117 4.10 14.19 -21.91
C ASP A 117 4.59 12.75 -21.76
N ASP A 118 5.21 12.42 -20.63
CA ASP A 118 5.59 11.06 -20.24
C ASP A 118 4.35 10.17 -20.09
N LEU A 119 3.27 10.70 -19.49
CA LEU A 119 1.99 9.99 -19.40
C LEU A 119 1.37 9.74 -20.77
N ARG A 120 1.39 10.74 -21.67
CA ARG A 120 0.91 10.57 -23.06
C ARG A 120 1.76 9.55 -23.82
N ASN A 121 3.07 9.56 -23.60
CA ASN A 121 3.99 8.59 -24.21
C ASN A 121 3.67 7.14 -23.82
N ILE A 122 3.20 6.91 -22.59
CA ILE A 122 2.74 5.57 -22.14
C ILE A 122 1.55 5.06 -22.96
N ILE A 123 0.69 5.94 -23.49
CA ILE A 123 -0.44 5.52 -24.32
C ILE A 123 0.06 4.78 -25.56
N GLU A 124 1.08 5.31 -26.23
CA GLU A 124 1.61 4.72 -27.46
C GLU A 124 2.60 3.58 -27.18
N ASN A 125 3.57 3.83 -26.29
CA ASN A 125 4.72 2.95 -26.11
C ASN A 125 4.60 1.98 -24.92
N GLY A 126 3.52 2.09 -24.14
CA GLY A 126 3.33 1.31 -22.92
C GLY A 126 4.18 1.78 -21.75
N LEU A 127 3.91 1.24 -20.56
CA LEU A 127 4.67 1.55 -19.36
C LEU A 127 6.03 0.85 -19.40
N LYS A 128 7.13 1.60 -19.53
CA LYS A 128 8.49 1.04 -19.46
C LYS A 128 8.78 0.51 -18.06
N SER A 129 9.44 -0.65 -17.98
CA SER A 129 9.86 -1.30 -16.73
C SER A 129 10.68 -0.38 -15.82
N ASP A 130 11.46 0.51 -16.42
CA ASP A 130 12.44 1.34 -15.73
C ASP A 130 11.79 2.45 -14.90
N ILE A 131 10.56 2.85 -15.25
CA ILE A 131 9.72 3.79 -14.48
C ILE A 131 9.40 3.22 -13.08
N LEU A 132 9.39 1.89 -12.96
CA LEU A 132 9.04 1.17 -11.73
C LEU A 132 10.25 0.58 -11.01
N ALA A 133 11.48 0.98 -11.35
CA ALA A 133 12.72 0.44 -10.79
C ALA A 133 12.95 0.90 -9.33
N TYR A 134 12.02 0.57 -8.43
CA TYR A 134 12.22 0.69 -7.00
C TYR A 134 12.96 -0.55 -6.49
N PRO A 135 14.07 -0.40 -5.75
CA PRO A 135 14.77 -1.53 -5.17
C PRO A 135 13.87 -2.19 -4.11
N CYS A 136 13.32 -3.36 -4.45
CA CYS A 136 12.45 -4.16 -3.56
C CYS A 136 13.20 -4.78 -2.37
N HIS A 137 14.53 -4.93 -2.48
CA HIS A 137 15.38 -5.55 -1.46
C HIS A 137 16.32 -4.54 -0.83
N ASN A 138 15.76 -3.57 -0.11
CA ASN A 138 16.55 -2.66 0.70
C ASN A 138 16.37 -2.97 2.19
N GLN A 139 17.40 -2.64 2.98
CA GLN A 139 17.43 -2.94 4.41
C GLN A 139 16.25 -2.31 5.18
N SER A 140 15.73 -1.17 4.71
CA SER A 140 14.57 -0.51 5.32
C SER A 140 13.29 -1.32 5.16
N VAL A 141 13.09 -1.95 4.00
CA VAL A 141 11.97 -2.86 3.73
C VAL A 141 12.08 -4.09 4.64
N GLU A 142 13.26 -4.71 4.73
CA GLU A 142 13.48 -5.87 5.61
C GLU A 142 13.18 -5.55 7.09
N ARG A 143 13.69 -4.40 7.57
CA ARG A 143 13.44 -3.93 8.94
C ARG A 143 11.94 -3.67 9.18
N SER A 144 11.24 -3.12 8.20
CA SER A 144 9.80 -2.85 8.27
C SER A 144 8.99 -4.14 8.35
N ILE A 145 9.28 -5.12 7.48
CA ILE A 145 8.64 -6.44 7.50
C ILE A 145 8.84 -7.12 8.86
N LYS A 146 10.06 -7.07 9.40
CA LYS A 146 10.37 -7.62 10.73
C LYS A 146 9.52 -6.97 11.82
N LEU A 147 9.40 -5.65 11.82
CA LEU A 147 8.61 -4.92 12.82
C LEU A 147 7.11 -5.24 12.72
N VAL A 148 6.55 -5.29 11.51
CA VAL A 148 5.13 -5.63 11.29
C VAL A 148 4.83 -7.07 11.72
N THR A 149 5.77 -7.98 11.47
CA THR A 149 5.66 -9.39 11.88
C THR A 149 5.68 -9.51 13.41
N GLU A 150 6.59 -8.81 14.07
CA GLU A 150 6.66 -8.76 15.54
C GLU A 150 5.40 -8.15 16.17
N ALA A 151 4.86 -7.07 15.58
CA ALA A 151 3.61 -6.48 16.05
C ALA A 151 2.45 -7.48 15.91
N SER A 152 2.39 -8.20 14.79
CA SER A 152 1.33 -9.17 14.51
C SER A 152 1.42 -10.41 15.40
N SER A 153 2.60 -10.79 15.88
CA SER A 153 2.74 -11.90 16.84
C SER A 153 2.35 -11.49 18.26
N LYS A 154 2.40 -10.20 18.60
CA LYS A 154 2.10 -9.69 19.94
C LYS A 154 0.64 -9.27 20.12
N VAL A 155 -0.04 -8.77 19.08
CA VAL A 155 -1.40 -8.24 19.17
C VAL A 155 -2.23 -8.56 17.93
N CYS A 156 -3.54 -8.82 18.11
CA CYS A 156 -4.42 -9.30 17.03
C CYS A 156 -5.19 -8.19 16.28
N SER A 157 -5.51 -7.06 16.90
CA SER A 157 -6.34 -6.01 16.27
C SER A 157 -5.51 -5.08 15.36
N SER A 158 -6.12 -4.48 14.33
CA SER A 158 -5.43 -3.51 13.46
C SER A 158 -4.96 -2.29 14.24
N THR A 159 -5.84 -1.70 15.06
CA THR A 159 -5.53 -0.53 15.90
C THR A 159 -4.44 -0.83 16.92
N SER A 160 -4.46 -2.00 17.57
CA SER A 160 -3.43 -2.39 18.52
C SER A 160 -2.08 -2.63 17.83
N ARG A 161 -2.08 -3.25 16.63
CA ARG A 161 -0.86 -3.43 15.84
C ARG A 161 -0.26 -2.09 15.42
N ASP A 162 -1.08 -1.17 14.92
CA ASP A 162 -0.63 0.17 14.55
C ASP A 162 -0.06 0.92 15.77
N GLY A 163 -0.75 0.89 16.91
CA GLY A 163 -0.26 1.46 18.16
C GLY A 163 1.08 0.87 18.61
N PHE A 164 1.24 -0.45 18.54
CA PHE A 164 2.49 -1.14 18.87
C PHE A 164 3.64 -0.69 17.96
N ILE A 165 3.39 -0.61 16.64
CA ILE A 165 4.38 -0.17 15.66
C ILE A 165 4.80 1.28 15.93
N ARG A 166 3.83 2.19 16.13
CA ARG A 166 4.11 3.61 16.42
C ARG A 166 4.91 3.79 17.71
N ALA A 167 4.51 3.12 18.79
CA ALA A 167 5.23 3.17 20.07
C ALA A 167 6.67 2.64 19.94
N THR A 168 6.85 1.54 19.21
CA THR A 168 8.19 0.97 18.97
C THR A 168 9.07 1.91 18.14
N LEU A 169 8.52 2.52 17.09
CA LEU A 169 9.24 3.49 16.28
C LEU A 169 9.60 4.75 17.08
N GLN A 170 8.70 5.22 17.94
CA GLN A 170 8.93 6.36 18.81
C GLN A 170 10.05 6.07 19.82
N SER A 171 9.98 4.93 20.52
CA SER A 171 11.05 4.49 21.42
C SER A 171 12.40 4.37 20.71
N ARG A 172 12.43 3.83 19.48
CA ARG A 172 13.66 3.76 18.67
C ARG A 172 14.23 5.11 18.28
N LYS A 173 13.40 6.15 18.14
CA LYS A 173 13.86 7.53 17.88
C LYS A 173 14.47 8.17 19.12
N GLU A 174 13.95 7.83 20.31
CA GLU A 174 14.46 8.31 21.59
C GLU A 174 15.77 7.63 21.99
N LEU A 175 16.05 6.45 21.46
CA LEU A 175 17.31 5.76 21.69
C LEU A 175 18.48 6.51 21.03
N PRO A 176 19.59 6.72 21.74
CA PRO A 176 20.80 7.30 21.16
C PRO A 176 21.31 6.44 20.01
N LYS A 177 21.74 7.11 18.93
CA LYS A 177 22.41 6.47 17.80
C LYS A 177 23.86 6.28 18.15
N PHE A 178 24.34 5.06 18.00
CA PHE A 178 25.73 4.69 18.22
C PHE A 178 26.32 4.25 16.90
N GLU A 179 27.40 4.90 16.47
CA GLU A 179 28.11 4.55 15.23
C GLU A 179 29.13 3.44 15.50
N THR A 180 29.65 3.39 16.73
CA THR A 180 30.60 2.36 17.15
C THR A 180 30.19 1.71 18.47
N LYS A 181 30.67 0.48 18.69
CA LYS A 181 30.43 -0.26 19.93
C LYS A 181 31.00 0.45 21.17
N LYS A 182 31.99 1.34 21.00
CA LYS A 182 32.58 2.14 22.09
C LYS A 182 31.65 3.21 22.61
N ASP A 183 30.69 3.66 21.79
CA ASP A 183 29.74 4.71 22.16
C ASP A 183 28.69 4.18 23.16
N TYR A 184 28.60 2.86 23.33
CA TYR A 184 27.72 2.22 24.31
C TYR A 184 28.38 2.26 25.70
N GLU A 185 28.23 3.37 26.41
CA GLU A 185 28.66 3.47 27.81
C GLU A 185 27.75 2.64 28.73
N VAL A 186 28.23 1.47 29.14
CA VAL A 186 27.59 0.69 30.22
C VAL A 186 27.89 1.41 31.54
N LYS A 187 26.96 2.25 32.00
CA LYS A 187 27.00 2.75 33.38
C LYS A 187 26.77 1.58 34.33
N LEU A 188 27.85 0.99 34.85
CA LEU A 188 27.80 0.08 35.98
C LEU A 188 27.17 0.86 37.15
N ARG A 189 25.96 0.46 37.57
CA ARG A 189 25.39 0.93 38.84
C ARG A 189 26.22 0.32 39.96
N ILE A 190 27.26 1.03 40.38
CA ILE A 190 27.91 0.75 41.65
C ILE A 190 26.97 1.31 42.71
N SER A 191 26.29 0.44 43.45
CA SER A 191 25.64 0.81 44.71
C SER A 191 26.75 1.15 45.70
N GLU A 192 26.99 2.44 45.92
CA GLU A 192 27.76 2.90 47.06
C GLU A 192 26.94 2.64 48.33
N ASP A 193 27.07 1.42 48.87
CA ASP A 193 26.73 1.13 50.25
C ASP A 193 27.70 1.94 51.12
N ASN A 194 27.23 3.09 51.60
CA ASN A 194 27.89 3.90 52.61
C ASN A 194 28.04 3.08 53.91
N ASN A 195 29.14 2.35 54.04
CA ASN A 195 29.60 1.85 55.32
C ASN A 195 30.11 3.03 56.15
N ASN A 196 29.19 3.65 56.90
CA ASN A 196 29.52 4.49 58.05
C ASN A 196 30.28 3.62 59.06
N ASN A 197 31.62 3.74 59.05
CA ASN A 197 32.49 3.06 59.97
C ASN A 197 32.42 3.79 61.33
N ILE A 198 31.99 3.05 62.34
CA ILE A 198 32.02 3.41 63.75
C ILE A 198 33.48 3.49 64.19
N ASN A 199 33.89 4.65 64.71
CA ASN A 199 34.68 4.83 65.95
C ASN A 199 34.95 6.32 66.18
#